data_AF-A0AAJ1XS57-F1
#
_entry.id   AF-A0AAJ1XS57-F1
#
_cell.length_a   1.000
_cell.length_b   1.000
_cell.length_c   1.000
_cell.angle_alpha   90.00
_cell.angle_beta   90.00
_cell.angle_gamma   90.00
#
_symmetry.space_group_name_H-M   'P 1'
#
loop_
_entity.id
_entity.type
_entity.pdbx_description
1 polymer ?
#
loop_
_entity_poly.entity_id
_entity_poly.type
_entity_poly.pdbx_seq_one_letter_code
_entity_poly.pdbx_strand_id
1 'polypeptide(L)' 'MEFELNRLKAERIAKGYSQEELAKKLGWTRSMYTKRENGAVSLGVDELAKIATALEMPESRISIFFNR' A
#
# COMPACT_ATOMS: atom_id res chain seq x y z
N MET A 1 13.81 -10.51 4.05
CA MET A 1 12.90 -9.34 4.02
C MET A 1 11.64 -9.72 3.29
N GLU A 2 10.58 -9.94 4.05
CA GLU A 2 9.22 -10.17 3.55
C GLU A 2 8.43 -8.86 3.67
N PHE A 3 7.53 -8.61 2.71
CA PHE A 3 6.67 -7.43 2.73
C PHE A 3 5.48 -7.67 3.65
N GLU A 4 5.25 -6.76 4.60
CA GLU A 4 4.13 -6.89 5.53
C GLU A 4 2.84 -6.27 4.97
N LEU A 5 2.06 -7.14 4.32
CA LEU A 5 0.74 -6.83 3.74
C LEU A 5 -0.29 -6.35 4.77
N ASN A 6 -0.29 -6.90 5.99
CA ASN A 6 -1.22 -6.44 7.04
C ASN A 6 -0.89 -5.02 7.49
N ARG A 7 0.38 -4.64 7.45
CA ARG A 7 0.81 -3.27 7.76
C ARG A 7 0.32 -2.28 6.72
N LEU A 8 0.42 -2.63 5.43
CA LEU A 8 -0.14 -1.83 4.34
C LEU A 8 -1.66 -1.63 4.54
N LYS A 9 -2.39 -2.71 4.83
CA LYS A 9 -3.83 -2.64 5.12
C LYS A 9 -4.15 -1.76 6.32
N ALA A 10 -3.36 -1.87 7.40
CA ALA A 10 -3.55 -1.08 8.61
C ALA A 10 -3.35 0.41 8.37
N GLU A 11 -2.30 0.82 7.66
CA GLU A 11 -2.05 2.23 7.34
C GLU A 11 -3.15 2.81 6.42
N ARG A 12 -3.66 2.03 5.46
CA ARG A 12 -4.80 2.44 4.63
C ARG A 12 -6.04 2.72 5.49
N ILE A 13 -6.36 1.80 6.41
CA ILE A 13 -7.51 1.96 7.32
C ILE A 13 -7.30 3.15 8.26
N ALA A 14 -6.08 3.34 8.78
CA ALA A 14 -5.74 4.47 9.65
C ALA A 14 -5.91 5.84 8.96
N LYS A 15 -5.71 5.89 7.64
CA LYS A 15 -6.00 7.07 6.81
C LYS A 15 -7.49 7.23 6.45
N GLY A 16 -8.33 6.29 6.86
CA GLY A 16 -9.77 6.30 6.60
C GLY A 16 -10.14 5.92 5.17
N TYR A 17 -9.24 5.30 4.41
CA TYR A 17 -9.48 4.98 3.01
C TYR A 17 -10.02 3.55 2.85
N SER A 18 -11.06 3.41 2.04
CA SER A 18 -11.42 2.14 1.42
C SER A 18 -10.39 1.73 0.35
N GLN A 19 -10.42 0.47 -0.08
CA GLN A 19 -9.59 0.00 -1.19
C GLN A 19 -9.89 0.75 -2.50
N GLU A 20 -11.15 1.15 -2.71
CA GLU A 20 -11.58 1.93 -3.87
C GLU A 20 -10.99 3.34 -3.85
N GLU A 21 -11.04 4.03 -2.70
CA GLU A 21 -10.54 5.41 -2.58
C GLU A 21 -9.03 5.48 -2.76
N LEU A 22 -8.28 4.56 -2.16
CA LEU A 22 -6.84 4.54 -2.35
C LEU A 22 -6.46 4.15 -3.78
N ALA A 23 -7.17 3.21 -4.40
CA ALA A 23 -6.96 2.89 -5.81
C ALA A 23 -7.21 4.11 -6.72
N LYS A 24 -8.28 4.88 -6.47
CA LYS A 24 -8.56 6.14 -7.19
C LYS A 24 -7.42 7.16 -7.06
N LYS A 25 -6.88 7.34 -5.85
CA LYS A 25 -5.71 8.22 -5.61
C LYS A 25 -4.46 7.78 -6.41
N LEU A 26 -4.33 6.49 -6.68
CA LEU A 26 -3.22 5.91 -7.44
C LEU A 26 -3.47 5.87 -8.96
N GLY A 27 -4.66 6.24 -9.42
CA GLY A 27 -5.07 6.04 -10.81
C GLY A 27 -5.23 4.56 -11.19
N TRP A 28 -5.50 3.69 -10.21
CA TRP A 28 -5.65 2.25 -10.39
C TRP A 28 -7.11 1.83 -10.29
N THR A 29 -7.41 0.65 -10.85
CA THR A 29 -8.67 -0.03 -10.53
C THR A 29 -8.59 -0.61 -9.12
N ARG A 30 -9.74 -0.69 -8.42
CA ARG A 30 -9.79 -1.35 -7.10
C ARG A 30 -9.24 -2.76 -7.13
N SER A 31 -9.58 -3.56 -8.14
CA SER A 31 -9.07 -4.95 -8.28
C SER A 31 -7.55 -5.01 -8.32
N MET A 32 -6.91 -4.07 -9.03
CA MET A 32 -5.45 -3.98 -9.12
C MET A 32 -4.81 -3.71 -7.74
N TYR A 33 -5.40 -2.80 -6.96
CA TYR A 33 -4.95 -2.50 -5.59
C TYR A 33 -5.21 -3.68 -4.64
N THR A 34 -6.43 -4.24 -4.64
CA THR A 34 -6.81 -5.36 -3.76
C THR A 34 -5.91 -6.57 -3.93
N LYS A 35 -5.52 -6.91 -5.17
CA LYS A 35 -4.60 -8.03 -5.43
C LYS A 35 -3.22 -7.82 -4.80
N ARG A 36 -2.72 -6.58 -4.82
CA ARG A 36 -1.43 -6.21 -4.20
C ARG A 36 -1.53 -6.20 -2.68
N GLU A 37 -2.55 -5.56 -2.12
CA GLU A 37 -2.76 -5.52 -0.66
C GLU A 37 -2.95 -6.92 -0.06
N ASN A 38 -3.59 -7.84 -0.78
CA ASN A 38 -3.79 -9.22 -0.33
C ASN A 38 -2.61 -10.15 -0.67
N GLY A 39 -1.55 -9.68 -1.35
CA GLY A 39 -0.40 -10.50 -1.73
C GLY A 39 -0.63 -11.46 -2.90
N ALA A 40 -1.77 -11.38 -3.59
CA ALA A 40 -2.04 -12.17 -4.79
C ALA A 40 -1.17 -11.74 -5.99
N VAL A 41 -0.71 -10.49 -5.97
CA VAL A 41 0.28 -9.95 -6.92
C VAL A 41 1.36 -9.26 -6.09
N SER A 42 2.63 -9.51 -6.42
CA SER A 42 3.76 -8.87 -5.74
C SER A 42 3.73 -7.36 -5.93
N LEU A 43 4.12 -6.63 -4.88
CA LEU A 43 4.21 -5.18 -4.90
C LEU A 43 5.65 -4.77 -5.20
N GLY A 44 5.85 -4.03 -6.29
CA GLY A 44 7.16 -3.48 -6.65
C GLY A 44 7.56 -2.26 -5.82
N VAL A 45 8.83 -1.86 -5.89
CA VAL A 45 9.35 -0.68 -5.16
C VAL A 45 8.68 0.61 -5.64
N ASP A 46 8.52 0.80 -6.95
CA ASP A 46 7.86 1.99 -7.51
C ASP A 46 6.38 2.08 -7.11
N GLU A 47 5.72 0.93 -7.01
CA GLU A 47 4.34 0.82 -6.58
C GLU A 47 4.19 1.15 -5.11
N LEU A 48 5.12 0.66 -4.28
CA LEU A 48 5.19 1.00 -2.86
C LEU A 48 5.42 2.50 -2.66
N ALA A 49 6.30 3.13 -3.44
CA ALA A 49 6.53 4.57 -3.38
C ALA A 49 5.24 5.36 -3.70
N LYS A 50 4.52 4.98 -4.76
CA LYS A 50 3.22 5.60 -5.10
C LYS A 50 2.19 5.44 -3.98
N ILE A 51 2.11 4.25 -3.39
CA ILE A 51 1.21 3.96 -2.27
C ILE A 51 1.58 4.80 -1.05
N ALA A 52 2.87 4.90 -0.69
CA ALA A 52 3.33 5.71 0.42
C ALA A 52 2.97 7.19 0.23
N THR A 53 3.17 7.72 -0.98
CA THR A 53 2.76 9.09 -1.35
C THR A 53 1.24 9.27 -1.24
N ALA A 54 0.44 8.32 -1.75
CA ALA A 54 -1.02 8.39 -1.69
C ALA A 54 -1.58 8.25 -0.26
N LEU A 55 -0.83 7.59 0.62
CA LEU A 55 -1.09 7.52 2.05
C LEU A 55 -0.55 8.75 2.80
N GLU A 56 0.09 9.71 2.13
CA GLU A 56 0.74 10.87 2.74
C GLU A 56 1.69 10.43 3.87
N MET A 57 2.51 9.42 3.57
CA MET A 57 3.46 8.84 4.50
C MET A 57 4.88 9.30 4.14
N PRO A 58 5.68 9.80 5.10
CA PRO A 58 7.05 10.19 4.83
C PRO A 58 7.90 8.97 4.47
N GLU A 59 8.90 9.16 3.60
CA GLU A 59 9.80 8.10 3.16
C GLU A 59 10.51 7.37 4.32
N SER A 60 10.81 8.10 5.40
CA SER A 60 11.41 7.55 6.62
C SER A 60 10.57 6.45 7.29
N ARG A 61 9.26 6.38 7.00
CA ARG A 61 8.36 5.34 7.52
C ARG A 61 8.17 4.16 6.56
N ILE A 62 8.71 4.18 5.33
CA ILE A 62 8.53 3.08 4.37
C ILE A 62 9.09 1.75 4.90
N SER A 63 10.13 1.80 5.73
CA SER A 63 10.76 0.63 6.34
C SER A 63 9.80 -0.22 7.18
N ILE A 64 8.68 0.34 7.67
CA ILE A 64 7.70 -0.41 8.47
C ILE A 64 7.00 -1.53 7.69
N PHE A 65 7.06 -1.50 6.35
CA PHE A 65 6.47 -2.54 5.51
C PHE A 65 7.40 -3.72 5.27
N PHE A 66 8.60 -3.74 5.86
CA PHE A 66 9.54 -4.84 5.70
C PHE A 66 9.86 -5.46 7.05
N ASN A 67 9.60 -6.75 7.18
CA ASN A 67 10.05 -7.53 8.34
C ASN A 67 11.44 -8.13 8.07
N ARG A 68 12.23 -8.30 9.14
CA ARG A 68 13.56 -8.94 9.10
C ARG A 68 13.43 -10.42 8.77
#